data_AF-A0A2U3MUQ2-F1
#
_entry.id   AF-A0A2U3MUQ2-F1
#
_cell.length_a   1.000
_cell.length_b   1.000
_cell.length_c   1.000
_cell.angle_alpha   90.00
_cell.angle_beta   90.00
_cell.angle_gamma   90.00
#
_symmetry.space_group_name_H-M   'P 1'
#
loop_
_entity.id
_entity.type
_entity.pdbx_description
1 polymer ?
#
loop_
_entity_poly.entity_id
_entity_poly.type
_entity_poly.pdbx_seq_one_letter_code
_entity_poly.pdbx_strand_id
1 'polypeptide(L)'
;MINNNYVPEWYETPFQHLNYTLVRNQIQLDILFDTVKAPFQFLESGADARVNFTQGFAIVQIAESKQWNLIQIHGLLLHEAVHIWQEVKLLMGENDPSVEFEAYSIQSISQDLFEMYEESESPYMVDCLH
;
A
#
# COMPACT_ATOMS: atom_id res chain seq x y z
N MET A 1 0.70 0.64 -16.43
CA MET A 1 -0.77 0.54 -16.66
C MET A 1 -1.30 -0.46 -15.66
N ILE A 2 -2.35 -0.16 -14.92
CA ILE A 2 -2.85 -1.09 -13.88
C ILE A 2 -3.43 -2.37 -14.50
N ASN A 3 -3.07 -3.52 -13.94
CA ASN A 3 -3.68 -4.80 -14.24
C ASN A 3 -5.06 -4.91 -13.57
N ASN A 4 -6.14 -4.83 -14.34
CA ASN A 4 -7.51 -4.94 -13.82
C ASN A 4 -7.88 -6.34 -13.29
N ASN A 5 -7.05 -7.36 -13.55
CA ASN A 5 -7.23 -8.70 -13.00
C ASN A 5 -6.44 -8.93 -11.71
N TYR A 6 -5.61 -7.95 -11.29
CA TYR A 6 -4.89 -8.04 -10.03
C TYR A 6 -5.87 -7.94 -8.86
N VAL A 7 -5.82 -8.93 -7.97
CA VAL A 7 -6.60 -8.98 -6.73
C VAL A 7 -5.64 -8.63 -5.59
N PRO A 8 -5.86 -7.54 -4.85
CA PRO A 8 -5.00 -7.18 -3.73
C PRO A 8 -5.03 -8.26 -2.65
N GLU A 9 -3.85 -8.64 -2.17
CA GLU A 9 -3.68 -9.56 -1.05
C GLU A 9 -3.39 -8.80 0.25
N TRP A 10 -3.76 -9.42 1.37
CA TRP A 10 -3.48 -8.86 2.70
C TRP A 10 -2.16 -9.38 3.23
N TYR A 11 -1.32 -8.45 3.66
CA TYR A 11 -0.06 -8.72 4.34
C TYR A 11 -0.20 -8.31 5.81
N GLU A 12 0.62 -8.91 6.66
CA GLU A 12 0.61 -8.63 8.09
C GLU A 12 1.86 -7.84 8.48
N THR A 13 1.66 -6.77 9.24
CA THR A 13 2.79 -5.95 9.72
C THR A 13 3.74 -6.77 10.58
N PRO A 14 5.05 -6.40 10.60
CA PRO A 14 5.94 -6.88 11.62
C PRO A 14 5.31 -6.69 13.00
N PHE A 15 5.46 -7.70 13.87
CA PHE A 15 4.81 -7.78 15.18
C PHE A 15 3.28 -8.01 15.18
N GLN A 16 2.62 -8.17 14.03
CA GLN A 16 1.25 -8.73 13.91
C GLN A 16 0.14 -7.86 14.54
N HIS A 17 0.25 -6.53 14.44
CA HIS A 17 -0.75 -5.61 15.02
C HIS A 17 -1.75 -5.07 14.00
N LEU A 18 -1.42 -5.15 12.71
CA LEU A 18 -2.19 -4.56 11.62
C LEU A 18 -2.02 -5.38 10.34
N ASN A 19 -3.10 -5.54 9.57
CA ASN A 19 -3.01 -6.02 8.19
C ASN A 19 -2.94 -4.84 7.22
N TYR A 20 -2.23 -4.98 6.11
CA TYR A 20 -2.14 -3.94 5.08
C TYR A 20 -2.18 -4.49 3.67
N THR A 21 -2.54 -3.61 2.73
CA THR A 21 -2.55 -3.92 1.30
C THR A 21 -2.39 -2.63 0.48
N LEU A 22 -2.13 -2.79 -0.82
CA LEU A 22 -2.06 -1.72 -1.81
C LEU A 22 -3.21 -1.83 -2.81
N VAL A 23 -3.89 -0.72 -3.05
CA VAL A 23 -4.86 -0.56 -4.13
C VAL A 23 -4.49 0.65 -5.00
N ARG A 24 -4.81 0.56 -6.29
CA ARG A 24 -4.41 1.55 -7.30
C ARG A 24 -5.58 2.10 -8.10
N ASN A 25 -6.78 1.57 -7.88
CA ASN A 25 -8.02 2.08 -8.44
C ASN A 25 -9.23 1.69 -7.57
N GLN A 26 -10.40 2.22 -7.93
CA GLN A 26 -11.65 1.94 -7.22
C GLN A 26 -12.06 0.46 -7.29
N ILE A 27 -11.79 -0.25 -8.40
CA ILE A 27 -12.17 -1.66 -8.55
C ILE A 27 -11.45 -2.52 -7.51
N GLN A 28 -10.14 -2.31 -7.34
CA GLN A 28 -9.33 -3.00 -6.34
C GLN A 28 -9.80 -2.68 -4.92
N LEU A 29 -10.20 -1.42 -4.66
CA LEU A 29 -10.77 -1.04 -3.36
C LEU A 29 -12.12 -1.71 -3.10
N ASP A 30 -12.99 -1.79 -4.11
CA ASP A 30 -14.32 -2.40 -4.00
C ASP A 30 -14.24 -3.91 -3.72
N ILE A 31 -13.22 -4.60 -4.22
CA ILE A 31 -12.96 -6.02 -3.90
C ILE A 31 -12.78 -6.22 -2.38
N LEU A 32 -12.20 -5.25 -1.68
CA LEU A 32 -11.94 -5.33 -0.24
C LEU A 32 -13.17 -5.02 0.62
N PHE A 33 -14.30 -4.64 0.01
CA PHE A 33 -15.49 -4.19 0.73
C PHE A 33 -16.05 -5.24 1.70
N ASP A 34 -15.99 -6.52 1.34
CA ASP A 34 -16.46 -7.61 2.20
C ASP A 34 -15.60 -7.77 3.47
N THR A 35 -14.32 -7.42 3.42
CA THR A 35 -13.39 -7.52 4.54
C THR A 35 -13.46 -6.30 5.47
N VAL A 36 -13.38 -5.09 4.90
CA VAL A 36 -13.18 -3.86 5.68
C VAL A 36 -14.37 -2.90 5.66
N LYS A 37 -15.42 -3.20 4.88
CA LYS A 37 -16.56 -2.31 4.62
C LYS A 37 -16.11 -0.88 4.32
N ALA A 38 -15.13 -0.72 3.43
CA ALA A 38 -14.50 0.56 3.12
C ALA A 38 -15.56 1.62 2.74
N PRO A 39 -15.86 2.60 3.60
CA PRO A 39 -16.94 3.56 3.36
C PRO A 39 -16.48 4.75 2.50
N PHE A 40 -15.26 4.70 1.97
CA PHE A 40 -14.58 5.83 1.33
C PHE A 40 -14.33 5.58 -0.16
N GLN A 41 -14.23 6.67 -0.91
CA GLN A 41 -13.86 6.63 -2.33
C GLN A 41 -12.33 6.56 -2.47
N PHE A 42 -11.86 5.89 -3.52
CA PHE A 42 -10.45 5.84 -3.87
C PHE A 42 -9.88 7.27 -4.05
N LEU A 43 -8.80 7.57 -3.31
CA LEU A 43 -8.10 8.85 -3.24
C LEU A 43 -9.01 10.07 -2.98
N GLU A 44 -9.98 9.91 -2.08
CA GLU A 44 -10.89 10.98 -1.66
C GLU A 44 -10.16 12.16 -0.97
N SER A 45 -9.64 13.10 -1.76
CA SER A 45 -9.03 14.39 -1.37
C SER A 45 -8.11 14.93 -2.48
N GLY A 46 -7.83 14.14 -3.52
CA GLY A 46 -6.90 14.51 -4.58
C GLY A 46 -5.42 14.33 -4.21
N ALA A 47 -5.12 13.55 -3.18
CA ALA A 47 -3.76 13.17 -2.82
C ALA A 47 -3.16 12.18 -3.85
N ASP A 48 -1.83 12.23 -3.96
CA ASP A 48 -1.05 11.38 -4.86
C ASP A 48 -0.90 9.94 -4.35
N ALA A 49 -0.76 9.80 -3.04
CA ALA A 49 -0.85 8.56 -2.29
C ALA A 49 -1.46 8.84 -0.91
N ARG A 50 -1.99 7.81 -0.27
CA ARG A 50 -2.48 7.87 1.12
C ARG A 50 -2.65 6.48 1.71
N VAL A 51 -2.73 6.41 3.03
CA VAL A 51 -3.21 5.25 3.78
C VAL A 51 -4.53 5.57 4.49
N ASN A 52 -5.49 4.65 4.42
CA ASN A 52 -6.71 4.68 5.21
C ASN A 52 -6.68 3.56 6.24
N PHE A 53 -6.88 3.90 7.51
CA PHE A 53 -6.97 2.94 8.61
C PHE A 53 -8.43 2.62 8.94
N THR A 54 -8.75 1.34 9.09
CA THR A 54 -10.08 0.87 9.51
C THR A 54 -9.98 -0.48 10.22
N GLN A 55 -10.47 -0.58 11.45
CA GLN A 55 -10.66 -1.85 12.18
C GLN A 55 -9.47 -2.85 12.12
N GLY A 56 -8.23 -2.38 12.29
CA GLY A 56 -7.05 -3.25 12.23
C GLY A 56 -6.46 -3.47 10.82
N PHE A 57 -6.95 -2.70 9.84
CA PHE A 57 -6.46 -2.72 8.46
C PHE A 57 -5.93 -1.35 8.04
N ALA A 58 -4.85 -1.35 7.26
CA ALA A 58 -4.34 -0.22 6.51
C ALA A 58 -4.49 -0.46 5.00
N ILE A 59 -5.14 0.46 4.30
CA ILE A 59 -5.31 0.39 2.85
C ILE A 59 -4.51 1.52 2.23
N VAL A 60 -3.37 1.17 1.66
CA VAL A 60 -2.53 2.09 0.90
C VAL A 60 -3.15 2.29 -0.48
N GLN A 61 -3.22 3.54 -0.91
CA GLN A 61 -3.78 3.96 -2.19
C GLN A 61 -2.75 4.83 -2.90
N ILE A 62 -2.55 4.60 -4.19
CA ILE A 62 -1.64 5.42 -5.01
C ILE A 62 -2.22 5.69 -6.38
N ALA A 63 -2.15 6.95 -6.82
CA ALA A 63 -2.70 7.38 -8.10
C ALA A 63 -1.89 6.79 -9.26
N GLU A 64 -2.57 6.47 -10.36
CA GLU A 64 -1.88 6.24 -11.63
C GLU A 64 -1.50 7.59 -12.26
N SER A 65 -0.20 7.89 -12.29
CA SER A 65 0.31 9.11 -12.92
C SER A 65 1.44 8.78 -13.91
N LYS A 66 1.26 9.20 -15.16
CA LYS A 66 2.30 9.10 -16.21
C LYS A 66 3.48 10.06 -15.96
N GLN A 67 3.38 10.95 -14.98
CA GLN A 67 4.41 11.94 -14.67
C GLN A 67 5.45 11.41 -13.68
N TRP A 68 5.15 10.32 -12.97
CA TRP A 68 6.07 9.76 -11.99
C TRP A 68 6.86 8.59 -12.57
N ASN A 69 8.17 8.62 -12.33
CA ASN A 69 9.01 7.46 -12.56
C ASN A 69 8.93 6.50 -11.37
N LEU A 70 9.43 5.27 -11.55
CA LEU A 70 9.38 4.22 -10.54
C LEU A 70 10.01 4.63 -9.20
N ILE A 71 11.08 5.43 -9.22
CA ILE A 71 11.74 5.92 -7.99
C ILE A 71 10.81 6.84 -7.20
N GLN A 72 10.07 7.72 -7.88
CA GLN A 72 9.09 8.61 -7.23
C GLN A 72 7.92 7.80 -6.64
N ILE A 73 7.48 6.76 -7.35
CA ILE A 73 6.43 5.85 -6.89
C ILE A 73 6.88 5.11 -5.63
N HIS A 74 8.08 4.52 -5.64
CA HIS A 74 8.67 3.89 -4.45
C HIS A 74 8.83 4.90 -3.30
N GLY A 75 9.16 6.15 -3.60
CA GLY A 75 9.21 7.21 -2.59
C GLY A 75 7.87 7.48 -1.91
N LEU A 76 6.78 7.52 -2.68
CA LEU A 76 5.41 7.66 -2.14
C LEU A 76 5.00 6.42 -1.33
N LEU A 77 5.28 5.22 -1.82
CA LEU A 77 4.95 3.99 -1.10
C LEU A 77 5.74 3.85 0.22
N LEU A 78 7.02 4.23 0.23
CA LEU A 78 7.82 4.35 1.45
C LEU A 78 7.21 5.35 2.44
N HIS A 79 6.69 6.48 1.94
CA HIS A 79 6.01 7.46 2.79
C HIS A 79 4.80 6.85 3.50
N GLU A 80 3.96 6.12 2.76
CA GLU A 80 2.80 5.44 3.35
C GLU A 80 3.20 4.28 4.30
N ALA A 81 4.31 3.58 4.03
CA ALA A 81 4.86 2.58 4.94
C ALA A 81 5.25 3.17 6.30
N VAL A 82 5.79 4.41 6.32
CA VAL A 82 6.07 5.14 7.57
C VAL A 82 4.79 5.38 8.36
N HIS A 83 3.68 5.73 7.70
CA HIS A 83 2.39 5.91 8.37
C HIS A 83 1.85 4.60 8.96
N ILE A 84 2.02 3.47 8.26
CA ILE A 84 1.65 2.16 8.80
C ILE A 84 2.47 1.85 10.05
N TRP A 85 3.78 2.06 10.03
CA TRP A 85 4.63 1.86 11.21
C TRP A 85 4.18 2.73 12.39
N GLN A 86 3.85 4.01 12.14
CA GLN A 86 3.36 4.91 13.17
C GLN A 86 2.10 4.38 13.85
N GLU A 87 1.16 3.81 13.08
CA GLU A 87 -0.05 3.18 13.63
C GLU A 87 0.28 1.91 14.42
N VAL A 88 1.15 1.03 13.89
CA VAL A 88 1.61 -0.17 14.61
C VAL A 88 2.24 0.20 15.95
N LYS A 89 3.10 1.23 15.98
CA LYS A 89 3.71 1.72 17.21
C LYS A 89 2.67 2.18 18.24
N LEU A 90 1.59 2.83 17.81
CA LEU A 90 0.47 3.20 18.69
C LEU A 90 -0.26 1.96 19.22
N LEU A 91 -0.52 0.96 18.35
CA LEU A 91 -1.21 -0.27 18.70
C LEU A 91 -0.41 -1.18 19.64
N MET A 92 0.91 -1.20 19.51
CA MET A 92 1.83 -1.91 20.41
C MET A 92 1.80 -1.34 21.84
N GLY A 93 1.42 -0.07 22.01
CA GLY A 93 1.46 0.61 23.30
C GLY A 93 2.88 0.88 23.82
N GLU A 94 3.90 0.75 22.96
CA GLU A 94 5.29 1.05 23.30
C GLU A 94 5.63 2.51 22.96
N ASN A 95 6.08 3.27 23.96
CA ASN A 95 6.44 4.67 23.76
C ASN A 95 7.81 4.83 23.07
N ASP A 96 8.70 3.83 23.22
CA ASP A 96 10.09 3.87 22.75
C ASP A 96 10.53 2.50 22.17
N PRO A 97 9.91 2.04 21.06
CA PRO A 97 10.38 0.87 20.35
C PRO A 97 11.81 1.11 19.83
N SER A 98 12.59 0.04 19.71
CA SER A 98 13.96 0.08 19.21
C SER A 98 14.04 0.79 17.84
N VAL A 99 15.06 1.64 17.67
CA VAL A 99 15.35 2.29 16.38
C VAL A 99 15.59 1.27 15.25
N GLU A 100 16.10 0.08 15.59
CA GLU A 100 16.27 -1.01 14.63
C GLU A 100 14.94 -1.67 14.27
N PHE A 101 14.00 -1.76 15.22
CA PHE A 101 12.66 -2.29 14.94
C PHE A 101 11.90 -1.35 14.01
N GLU A 102 12.04 -0.04 14.22
CA GLU A 102 11.48 0.98 13.32
C GLU A 102 12.07 0.86 11.91
N ALA A 103 13.40 0.86 11.80
CA ALA A 103 14.08 0.76 10.50
C ALA A 103 13.68 -0.52 9.75
N TYR A 104 13.68 -1.67 10.43
CA TYR A 104 13.29 -2.94 9.86
C TYR A 104 11.81 -2.96 9.43
N SER A 105 10.92 -2.42 10.28
CA SER A 105 9.49 -2.43 9.99
C SER A 105 9.16 -1.60 8.77
N ILE A 106 9.71 -0.39 8.70
CA ILE A 106 9.54 0.50 7.54
C ILE A 106 10.12 -0.17 6.28
N GLN A 107 11.31 -0.78 6.37
CA GLN A 107 11.91 -1.47 5.24
C GLN A 107 11.00 -2.60 4.73
N SER A 108 10.55 -3.49 5.64
CA SER A 108 9.72 -4.65 5.28
C SER A 108 8.42 -4.22 4.61
N ILE A 109 7.68 -3.30 5.24
CA ILE A 109 6.40 -2.82 4.70
C ILE A 109 6.60 -2.13 3.34
N SER A 110 7.67 -1.34 3.19
CA SER A 110 7.96 -0.67 1.93
C SER A 110 8.28 -1.65 0.80
N GLN A 111 9.07 -2.68 1.09
CA GLN A 111 9.43 -3.71 0.10
C GLN A 111 8.18 -4.46 -0.39
N ASP A 112 7.30 -4.85 0.52
CA ASP A 112 6.04 -5.50 0.15
C ASP A 112 5.17 -4.57 -0.71
N LEU A 113 5.07 -3.28 -0.36
CA LEU A 113 4.32 -2.32 -1.17
C LEU A 113 4.92 -2.12 -2.57
N PHE A 114 6.25 -2.18 -2.71
CA PHE A 114 6.91 -2.12 -4.01
C PHE A 114 6.58 -3.36 -4.86
N GLU A 115 6.64 -4.54 -4.25
CA GLU A 115 6.28 -5.80 -4.90
C GLU A 115 4.81 -5.81 -5.34
N MET A 116 3.87 -5.43 -4.46
CA MET A 116 2.45 -5.28 -4.82
C MET A 116 2.24 -4.29 -5.97
N TYR A 117 3.01 -3.20 -6.01
CA TYR A 117 2.94 -2.24 -7.10
C TYR A 117 3.39 -2.88 -8.42
N GLU A 118 4.50 -3.61 -8.43
CA GLU A 118 5.01 -4.30 -9.62
C GLU A 118 4.07 -5.42 -10.08
N GLU A 119 3.54 -6.24 -9.18
CA GLU A 119 2.59 -7.32 -9.51
C GLU A 119 1.26 -6.78 -10.07
N SER A 120 0.86 -5.60 -9.62
CA SER A 120 -0.35 -4.92 -10.10
C SER A 120 -0.13 -4.14 -11.40
N GLU A 121 1.09 -4.08 -11.94
CA GLU A 121 1.31 -3.61 -13.31
C GLU A 121 0.80 -4.64 -14.33
N SER A 122 0.11 -4.15 -15.36
CA SER A 122 -0.21 -4.95 -16.53
C SER A 122 1.10 -5.29 -17.23
N PRO A 123 1.40 -6.59 -17.49
CA PRO A 123 2.54 -6.94 -18.32
C PRO A 123 2.33 -6.25 -19.65
N TYR A 124 3.26 -5.35 -20.02
CA TYR A 124 3.29 -4.78 -21.35
C TYR A 124 3.18 -5.95 -22.33
N MET A 125 2.12 -5.97 -23.14
CA MET A 125 2.16 -6.68 -24.41
C MET A 125 3.38 -6.11 -25.12
N VAL A 126 4.50 -6.84 -25.06
CA VAL A 126 5.57 -6.65 -26.02
C VAL A 126 4.91 -6.95 -27.34
N ASP A 127 4.45 -5.89 -28.01
CA ASP A 127 4.05 -5.94 -29.41
C ASP A 127 5.19 -6.64 -30.14
N CYS A 128 4.96 -7.90 -30.50
CA CYS A 128 5.78 -8.67 -31.40
C CYS A 128 5.75 -7.96 -32.76
N LEU A 129 6.59 -6.93 -32.91
CA LEU A 129 7.05 -6.44 -34.20
C LEU A 129 8.40 -7.11 -34.45
N HIS A 130 8.34 -8.29 -35.06
CA HIS A 130 9.38 -8.79 -35.97
C HIS A 130 8.78 -8.81 -37.38
#